data_AF-A0AAW2LVL4-F1
#
_entry.id   AF-A0AAW2LVL4-F1
#
_cell.length_a   1.000
_cell.length_b   1.000
_cell.length_c   1.000
_cell.angle_alpha   90.00
_cell.angle_beta   90.00
_cell.angle_gamma   90.00
#
_symmetry.space_group_name_H-M   'P 1'
#
loop_
_entity.id
_entity.type
_entity.pdbx_description
1 polymer ?
#
loop_
_entity_poly.entity_id
_entity_poly.type
_entity_poly.pdbx_seq_one_letter_code
_entity_poly.pdbx_strand_id
1 'polypeptide(L)'
;MIVIVVTADGADLKNLNIWPMPKSVSYGLGTLYLSNDFELNTKGSKFVDASGILKDAFLRSIDVVRATHVIEANTSKIDASLVLKGIHIVVFLPSDELQHGIDESYQLHIPAQGNPLYAHLQAQTVYGALHGLQTFSQVCHFNIKSRGIMVHQVPWTIVDQPRFSYRGLLIDTSRHYQPLPVIKKVIDSMTYAKLNVLHWHIVDSQSFPLEIPSYPKLWNGAYSMSERYTIADAVEIVSYAKKRGINVLAEIDVPGHAQSWGVGYPYLWPSADCKEPLDVSNEFTFKLIDGILSDFSKIFKYKFIHLGGDEVNTSCWQSTPHVRKWLRRHGMNGSEAYQYFVLRAQKIALSHGYDIINWEETFNNFGSKLSRKTVVHNWLGSGVAQRVVKAGLRCIVSNQDKWLASLLLFIERLWTAYEKLAKDPEQVRGRLSYFRCLLNQRGVAAAPLDGLGRAAPEEPGSCYVQ
;
A
#
# COMPACT_ATOMS: atom_id res chain seq x y z
N MET A 1 32.69 23.09 20.14
CA MET A 1 31.96 23.59 18.96
C MET A 1 30.49 23.60 19.34
N ILE A 2 29.83 24.76 19.33
CA ILE A 2 28.40 24.88 19.67
C ILE A 2 27.62 24.31 18.48
N VAL A 3 27.01 23.13 18.65
CA VAL A 3 26.12 22.57 17.64
C VAL A 3 24.76 23.26 17.82
N ILE A 4 24.41 24.14 16.89
CA ILE A 4 23.08 24.74 16.84
C ILE A 4 22.13 23.66 16.32
N VAL A 5 21.20 23.22 17.18
CA VAL A 5 20.14 22.27 16.82
C VAL A 5 18.86 23.05 16.66
N VAL A 6 18.22 22.92 15.50
CA VAL A 6 16.92 23.50 15.19
C VAL A 6 15.87 22.40 15.32
N THR A 7 14.85 22.64 16.13
CA THR A 7 13.65 21.78 16.21
C THR A 7 12.63 22.28 15.19
N ALA A 8 12.18 21.40 14.30
CA ALA A 8 11.28 21.79 13.23
C ALA A 8 9.84 21.95 13.75
N ASP A 9 9.44 23.20 14.04
CA ASP A 9 8.07 23.60 14.39
C ASP A 9 7.47 24.49 13.29
N GLY A 10 6.17 24.32 13.00
CA GLY A 10 5.32 25.21 12.19
C GLY A 10 5.96 25.86 10.96
N ALA A 11 6.65 27.00 11.16
CA ALA A 11 7.30 27.78 10.11
C ALA A 11 8.56 27.14 9.51
N ASP A 12 9.27 26.30 10.28
CA ASP A 12 10.54 25.69 9.88
C ASP A 12 10.39 24.41 9.03
N LEU A 13 9.16 23.87 8.99
CA LEU A 13 8.78 22.74 8.14
C LEU A 13 8.84 23.05 6.64
N LYS A 14 8.83 24.34 6.26
CA LYS A 14 8.89 24.78 4.85
C LYS A 14 10.23 24.44 4.19
N ASN A 15 11.29 24.25 4.97
CA ASN A 15 12.64 23.99 4.47
C ASN A 15 12.99 22.49 4.44
N LEU A 16 12.04 21.60 4.80
CA LEU A 16 12.27 20.17 4.90
C LEU A 16 11.64 19.41 3.74
N ASN A 17 12.46 18.83 2.87
CA ASN A 17 12.02 18.04 1.73
C ASN A 17 11.79 16.57 2.09
N ILE A 18 10.98 16.30 3.13
CA ILE A 18 10.62 14.95 3.58
C ILE A 18 9.13 14.69 3.34
N TRP A 19 8.80 13.50 2.81
CA TRP A 19 7.45 13.02 2.58
C TRP A 19 7.29 11.52 2.90
N PRO A 20 6.28 11.13 3.69
CA PRO A 20 5.45 11.96 4.57
C PRO A 20 6.24 12.66 5.66
N MET A 21 5.69 13.75 6.21
CA MET A 21 6.31 14.48 7.33
C MET A 21 6.41 13.61 8.60
N PRO A 22 7.61 13.44 9.20
CA PRO A 22 7.77 12.62 10.39
C PRO A 22 7.13 13.22 11.66
N LYS A 23 6.81 12.34 12.62
CA LYS A 23 6.28 12.73 13.94
C LYS A 23 7.18 13.73 14.67
N SER A 24 8.50 13.55 14.67
CA SER A 24 9.46 14.51 15.23
C SER A 24 10.73 14.60 14.38
N VAL A 25 11.22 15.82 14.17
CA VAL A 25 12.42 16.11 13.39
C VAL A 25 13.18 17.26 14.05
N SER A 26 14.47 17.07 14.28
CA SER A 26 15.42 18.14 14.57
C SER A 26 16.63 18.00 13.66
N TYR A 27 17.19 19.12 13.23
CA TYR A 27 18.30 19.15 12.28
C TYR A 27 19.28 20.28 12.62
N GLY A 28 20.46 20.27 12.01
CA GLY A 28 21.48 21.30 12.20
C GLY A 28 21.83 22.04 10.91
N LEU A 29 23.03 22.60 10.84
CA LEU A 29 23.52 23.36 9.69
C LEU A 29 24.75 22.73 9.02
N GLY A 30 25.22 21.59 9.51
CA GLY A 30 26.39 20.90 8.97
C GLY A 30 26.09 20.15 7.68
N THR A 31 27.14 19.62 7.04
CA THR A 31 27.02 18.75 5.87
C THR A 31 27.99 17.58 5.99
N LEU A 32 27.49 16.38 5.69
CA LEU A 32 28.29 15.16 5.57
C LEU A 32 28.35 14.68 4.12
N TYR A 33 29.33 13.84 3.82
CA TYR A 33 29.53 13.20 2.54
C TYR A 33 29.42 11.69 2.68
N LEU A 34 28.66 11.03 1.83
CA LEU A 34 28.61 9.57 1.85
C LEU A 34 29.90 8.99 1.27
N SER A 35 30.40 7.94 1.92
CA SER A 35 31.47 7.11 1.40
C SER A 35 31.08 6.42 0.08
N ASN A 36 32.05 6.22 -0.82
CA ASN A 36 31.86 5.40 -2.02
C ASN A 36 31.61 3.93 -1.64
N ASP A 37 32.30 3.45 -0.60
CA ASP A 37 32.08 2.14 0.02
C ASP A 37 31.13 2.26 1.21
N PHE A 38 29.93 2.80 0.99
CA PHE A 38 28.91 2.96 2.03
C PHE A 38 28.42 1.59 2.47
N GLU A 39 28.54 1.28 3.77
CA GLU A 39 28.25 -0.07 4.28
C GLU A 39 27.05 -0.13 5.24
N LEU A 40 26.46 -1.33 5.31
CA LEU A 40 25.45 -1.67 6.30
C LEU A 40 26.10 -2.39 7.47
N ASN A 41 25.96 -1.83 8.67
CA ASN A 41 26.35 -2.47 9.91
C ASN A 41 25.08 -2.87 10.69
N THR A 42 25.02 -4.11 11.16
CA THR A 42 23.88 -4.64 11.94
C THR A 42 24.30 -5.17 13.32
N LYS A 43 25.52 -4.84 13.78
CA LYS A 43 26.05 -5.32 15.06
C LYS A 43 25.12 -4.92 16.21
N GLY A 44 24.73 -5.90 17.03
CA GLY A 44 23.80 -5.66 18.16
C GLY A 44 22.32 -5.71 17.79
N SER A 45 21.96 -5.88 16.52
CA SER A 45 20.61 -6.24 16.10
C SER A 45 20.25 -7.65 16.57
N LYS A 46 19.01 -7.86 17.03
CA LYS A 46 18.48 -9.21 17.28
C LYS A 46 17.95 -9.87 16.02
N PHE A 47 17.71 -9.09 14.96
CA PHE A 47 17.29 -9.57 13.66
C PHE A 47 18.51 -10.04 12.84
N VAL A 48 18.56 -11.33 12.51
CA VAL A 48 19.66 -11.99 11.80
C VAL A 48 19.57 -11.81 10.26
N ASP A 49 18.43 -11.30 9.76
CA ASP A 49 18.16 -11.07 8.33
C ASP A 49 18.33 -12.31 7.43
N ALA A 50 17.90 -13.47 7.90
CA ALA A 50 17.96 -14.73 7.13
C ALA A 50 17.19 -14.67 5.80
N SER A 51 16.12 -13.87 5.74
CA SER A 51 15.30 -13.66 4.54
C SER A 51 15.83 -12.57 3.59
N GLY A 52 16.91 -11.87 3.98
CA GLY A 52 17.53 -10.80 3.21
C GLY A 52 16.70 -9.52 3.09
N ILE A 53 15.63 -9.35 3.88
CA ILE A 53 14.74 -8.19 3.81
C ILE A 53 15.51 -6.89 4.05
N LEU A 54 16.33 -6.85 5.10
CA LEU A 54 17.04 -5.64 5.49
C LEU A 54 18.20 -5.34 4.52
N LYS A 55 18.97 -6.36 4.14
CA LYS A 55 20.05 -6.23 3.16
C LYS A 55 19.53 -5.80 1.80
N ASP A 56 18.46 -6.42 1.30
CA ASP A 56 17.85 -6.05 0.03
C ASP A 56 17.31 -4.61 0.09
N ALA A 57 16.73 -4.19 1.21
CA ALA A 57 16.23 -2.83 1.38
C ALA A 57 17.34 -1.79 1.44
N PHE A 58 18.45 -2.09 2.12
CA PHE A 58 19.64 -1.25 2.13
C PHE A 58 20.17 -1.03 0.72
N LEU A 59 20.39 -2.11 -0.04
CA LEU A 59 20.89 -2.04 -1.42
C LEU A 59 19.96 -1.19 -2.29
N ARG A 60 18.65 -1.46 -2.29
CA ARG A 60 17.67 -0.65 -3.04
C ARG A 60 17.69 0.82 -2.66
N SER A 61 17.84 1.14 -1.36
CA SER A 61 17.86 2.52 -0.88
C SER A 61 19.10 3.25 -1.40
N ILE A 62 20.26 2.60 -1.41
CA ILE A 62 21.49 3.15 -1.98
C ILE A 62 21.39 3.29 -3.49
N ASP A 63 20.87 2.28 -4.19
CA ASP A 63 20.69 2.33 -5.64
C ASP A 63 19.84 3.54 -6.06
N VAL A 64 18.73 3.79 -5.36
CA VAL A 64 17.86 4.95 -5.59
C VAL A 64 18.58 6.28 -5.36
N VAL A 65 19.42 6.37 -4.32
CA VAL A 65 20.19 7.59 -4.02
C VAL A 65 21.26 7.85 -5.07
N ARG A 66 21.83 6.79 -5.66
CA ARG A 66 22.89 6.86 -6.67
C ARG A 66 22.38 6.91 -8.12
N ALA A 67 21.09 6.64 -8.35
CA ALA A 67 20.52 6.49 -9.70
C ALA A 67 20.56 7.78 -10.54
N THR A 68 20.54 8.97 -9.92
CA THR A 68 20.40 10.24 -10.65
C THR A 68 21.67 10.64 -11.40
N HIS A 69 22.84 10.29 -10.90
CA HIS A 69 24.12 10.74 -11.46
C HIS A 69 25.26 9.73 -11.20
N VAL A 70 26.23 9.71 -12.11
CA VAL A 70 27.50 8.99 -11.90
C VAL A 70 28.27 9.64 -10.74
N ILE A 71 28.76 8.83 -9.81
CA ILE A 71 29.48 9.28 -8.62
C ILE A 71 30.98 9.21 -8.90
N GLU A 72 31.64 10.37 -8.85
CA GLU A 72 33.08 10.53 -9.09
C GLU A 72 33.79 11.20 -7.90
N ALA A 73 33.07 11.46 -6.81
CA ALA A 73 33.62 12.16 -5.66
C ALA A 73 34.83 11.42 -5.08
N ASN A 74 35.92 12.18 -4.91
CA ASN A 74 37.10 11.71 -4.20
C ASN A 74 37.01 12.11 -2.72
N THR A 75 36.44 11.23 -1.89
CA THR A 75 36.28 11.45 -0.45
C THR A 75 37.61 11.48 0.32
N SER A 76 38.73 11.04 -0.26
CA SER A 76 40.05 11.09 0.40
C SER A 76 40.57 12.51 0.64
N LYS A 77 40.03 13.50 -0.08
CA LYS A 77 40.35 14.93 0.09
C LYS A 77 39.45 15.65 1.09
N ILE A 78 38.44 14.96 1.62
CA ILE A 78 37.48 15.48 2.60
C ILE A 78 37.98 15.05 3.97
N ASP A 79 37.79 15.91 4.98
CA ASP A 79 38.05 15.53 6.37
C ASP A 79 37.28 14.23 6.69
N ALA A 80 38.01 13.20 7.12
CA ALA A 80 37.45 11.91 7.47
C ALA A 80 36.36 12.03 8.55
N SER A 81 36.42 13.09 9.38
CA SER A 81 35.40 13.38 10.39
C SER A 81 34.02 13.70 9.80
N LEU A 82 33.95 14.08 8.51
CA LEU A 82 32.75 14.47 7.78
C LEU A 82 32.30 13.43 6.74
N VAL A 83 32.98 12.28 6.68
CA VAL A 83 32.66 11.19 5.75
C VAL A 83 31.83 10.13 6.46
N LEU A 84 30.57 10.00 6.07
CA LEU A 84 29.64 8.98 6.56
C LEU A 84 30.01 7.63 5.94
N LYS A 85 30.63 6.75 6.75
CA LYS A 85 31.14 5.44 6.30
C LYS A 85 30.01 4.45 6.02
N GLY A 86 28.91 4.53 6.76
CA GLY A 86 27.79 3.62 6.60
C GLY A 86 26.59 3.98 7.45
N ILE A 87 25.65 3.04 7.51
CA ILE A 87 24.50 3.08 8.41
C ILE A 87 24.52 1.88 9.34
N HIS A 88 24.37 2.13 10.64
CA HIS A 88 24.25 1.13 11.68
C HIS A 88 22.77 0.95 12.04
N ILE A 89 22.21 -0.21 11.70
CA ILE A 89 20.80 -0.54 11.92
C ILE A 89 20.67 -1.57 13.04
N VAL A 90 19.87 -1.25 14.07
CA VAL A 90 19.54 -2.16 15.17
C VAL A 90 18.04 -2.43 15.15
N VAL A 91 17.67 -3.69 14.92
CA VAL A 91 16.29 -4.16 15.02
C VAL A 91 16.15 -4.97 16.30
N PHE A 92 15.18 -4.60 17.14
CA PHE A 92 15.04 -5.16 18.49
C PHE A 92 14.31 -6.51 18.53
N LEU A 93 13.48 -6.82 17.54
CA LEU A 93 12.75 -8.08 17.43
C LEU A 93 13.36 -8.99 16.34
N PRO A 94 13.48 -10.31 16.59
CA PRO A 94 14.10 -11.24 15.65
C PRO A 94 13.18 -11.70 14.50
N SER A 95 11.88 -11.38 14.56
CA SER A 95 10.88 -11.88 13.62
C SER A 95 10.74 -11.01 12.37
N ASP A 96 10.52 -11.64 11.22
CA ASP A 96 10.07 -11.01 9.97
C ASP A 96 8.60 -11.32 9.63
N GLU A 97 7.80 -11.72 10.62
CA GLU A 97 6.38 -11.94 10.40
C GLU A 97 5.68 -10.62 10.07
N LEU A 98 5.10 -10.52 8.87
CA LEU A 98 4.32 -9.36 8.46
C LEU A 98 2.86 -9.56 8.83
N GLN A 99 2.33 -8.69 9.67
CA GLN A 99 0.93 -8.73 10.10
C GLN A 99 0.33 -7.32 10.19
N HIS A 100 -0.99 -7.24 10.20
CA HIS A 100 -1.70 -5.98 10.43
C HIS A 100 -1.37 -5.43 11.83
N GLY A 101 -1.02 -4.14 11.90
CA GLY A 101 -0.72 -3.48 13.17
C GLY A 101 0.67 -3.78 13.73
N ILE A 102 1.59 -4.29 12.91
CA ILE A 102 2.99 -4.41 13.29
C ILE A 102 3.60 -3.03 13.62
N ASP A 103 4.62 -3.02 14.48
CA ASP A 103 5.31 -1.79 14.84
C ASP A 103 6.15 -1.27 13.66
N GLU A 104 5.71 -0.17 13.07
CA GLU A 104 6.39 0.49 11.96
C GLU A 104 7.21 1.72 12.40
N SER A 105 7.43 1.88 13.71
CA SER A 105 8.17 3.01 14.27
C SER A 105 9.68 2.86 14.11
N TYR A 106 10.36 4.00 14.02
CA TYR A 106 11.82 4.05 13.97
C TYR A 106 12.37 5.34 14.56
N GLN A 107 13.67 5.30 14.87
CA GLN A 107 14.48 6.45 15.24
C GLN A 107 15.72 6.50 14.36
N LEU A 108 15.90 7.59 13.63
CA LEU A 108 17.06 7.85 12.78
C LEU A 108 17.86 9.01 13.34
N HIS A 109 19.13 8.77 13.63
CA HIS A 109 20.09 9.79 14.06
C HIS A 109 21.26 9.84 13.08
N ILE A 110 21.55 11.01 12.52
CA ILE A 110 22.70 11.26 11.66
C ILE A 110 23.58 12.27 12.40
N PRO A 111 24.75 11.88 12.95
CA PRO A 111 25.58 12.78 13.74
C PRO A 111 26.18 13.92 12.89
N ALA A 112 26.78 14.93 13.54
CA ALA A 112 27.38 16.07 12.85
C ALA A 112 28.80 15.78 12.33
N GLN A 113 29.54 14.93 13.03
CA GLN A 113 30.92 14.54 12.74
C GLN A 113 31.32 13.29 13.54
N GLY A 114 32.37 12.58 13.13
CA GLY A 114 32.95 11.44 13.85
C GLY A 114 33.93 10.64 12.99
N ASN A 115 34.72 9.73 13.58
CA ASN A 115 35.66 8.91 12.82
C ASN A 115 35.93 7.55 13.53
N PRO A 116 35.41 6.40 13.02
CA PRO A 116 34.53 6.27 11.87
C PRO A 116 33.11 6.77 12.17
N LEU A 117 32.42 7.31 11.16
CA LEU A 117 31.10 7.92 11.30
C LEU A 117 30.00 7.05 10.68
N TYR A 118 28.93 6.80 11.44
CA TYR A 118 27.76 6.05 10.99
C TYR A 118 26.48 6.85 11.27
N ALA A 119 25.50 6.71 10.37
CA ALA A 119 24.12 7.03 10.71
C ALA A 119 23.56 5.89 11.57
N HIS A 120 22.75 6.20 12.58
CA HIS A 120 22.19 5.22 13.49
C HIS A 120 20.69 5.12 13.28
N LEU A 121 20.19 3.93 12.98
CA LEU A 121 18.78 3.65 12.79
C LEU A 121 18.35 2.53 13.74
N GLN A 122 17.34 2.80 14.55
CA GLN A 122 16.78 1.84 15.49
C GLN A 122 15.29 1.65 15.21
N ALA A 123 14.82 0.40 15.27
CA ALA A 123 13.42 0.06 15.08
C ALA A 123 13.03 -1.19 15.88
N GLN A 124 11.75 -1.30 16.25
CA GLN A 124 11.26 -2.50 16.93
C GLN A 124 11.28 -3.71 15.99
N THR A 125 10.76 -3.56 14.78
CA THR A 125 10.78 -4.60 13.74
C THR A 125 11.57 -4.17 12.52
N VAL A 126 11.88 -5.13 11.64
CA VAL A 126 12.54 -4.85 10.36
C VAL A 126 11.74 -3.84 9.51
N TYR A 127 10.40 -3.85 9.60
CA TYR A 127 9.54 -2.92 8.86
C TYR A 127 9.68 -1.46 9.27
N GLY A 128 9.86 -1.16 10.56
CA GLY A 128 10.24 0.20 10.99
C GLY A 128 11.59 0.62 10.41
N ALA A 129 12.57 -0.29 10.34
CA ALA A 129 13.86 -0.01 9.72
C ALA A 129 13.74 0.24 8.20
N LEU A 130 12.82 -0.44 7.49
CA LEU A 130 12.53 -0.14 6.08
C LEU A 130 12.05 1.30 5.89
N HIS A 131 11.15 1.77 6.76
CA HIS A 131 10.65 3.15 6.72
C HIS A 131 11.75 4.17 7.06
N GLY A 132 12.63 3.82 8.01
CA GLY A 132 13.79 4.65 8.36
C GLY A 132 14.81 4.76 7.22
N LEU A 133 15.07 3.67 6.49
CA LEU A 133 15.88 3.69 5.28
C LEU A 133 15.26 4.54 4.18
N GLN A 134 13.93 4.46 4.00
CA GLN A 134 13.23 5.32 3.06
C GLN A 134 13.38 6.80 3.45
N THR A 135 13.28 7.16 4.73
CA THR A 135 13.52 8.53 5.18
C THR A 135 14.98 8.96 5.01
N PHE A 136 15.94 8.08 5.33
CA PHE A 136 17.36 8.34 5.08
C PHE A 136 17.63 8.65 3.59
N SER A 137 17.01 7.90 2.67
CA SER A 137 17.16 8.13 1.24
C SER A 137 16.68 9.52 0.77
N GLN A 138 15.76 10.16 1.51
CA GLN A 138 15.21 11.47 1.15
C GLN A 138 16.09 12.64 1.57
N VAL A 139 16.91 12.46 2.62
CA VAL A 139 17.88 13.45 3.10
C VAL A 139 19.25 13.33 2.41
N CYS A 140 19.43 12.32 1.55
CA CYS A 140 20.59 12.19 0.69
C CYS A 140 20.37 12.94 -0.63
N HIS A 141 21.34 13.76 -1.03
CA HIS A 141 21.28 14.56 -2.25
C HIS A 141 22.58 14.45 -3.03
N PHE A 142 22.48 14.35 -4.36
CA PHE A 142 23.65 14.48 -5.21
C PHE A 142 24.08 15.95 -5.32
N ASN A 143 25.35 16.22 -5.10
CA ASN A 143 25.94 17.55 -5.27
C ASN A 143 26.81 17.60 -6.53
N ILE A 144 26.44 18.48 -7.47
CA ILE A 144 27.12 18.64 -8.76
C ILE A 144 28.58 19.10 -8.61
N LYS A 145 28.88 19.94 -7.60
CA LYS A 145 30.25 20.47 -7.41
C LYS A 145 31.19 19.41 -6.88
N SER A 146 30.78 18.64 -5.87
CA SER A 146 31.60 17.55 -5.32
C SER A 146 31.49 16.25 -6.11
N ARG A 147 30.52 16.14 -7.04
CA ARG A 147 30.19 14.92 -7.81
C ARG A 147 29.92 13.69 -6.92
N GLY A 148 29.29 13.93 -5.77
CA GLY A 148 29.06 12.91 -4.75
C GLY A 148 27.77 13.15 -3.99
N ILE A 149 27.41 12.17 -3.15
CA ILE A 149 26.21 12.24 -2.33
C ILE A 149 26.54 12.93 -1.01
N MET A 150 25.71 13.90 -0.63
CA MET A 150 25.79 14.64 0.62
C MET A 150 24.52 14.45 1.46
N VAL A 151 24.66 14.66 2.76
CA VAL A 151 23.54 14.87 3.69
C VAL A 151 23.72 16.27 4.28
N HIS A 152 22.86 17.20 3.89
CA HIS A 152 22.84 18.54 4.47
C HIS A 152 22.11 18.55 5.81
N GLN A 153 22.17 19.66 6.53
CA GLN A 153 21.42 19.90 7.77
C GLN A 153 21.71 18.89 8.90
N VAL A 154 22.94 18.37 8.98
CA VAL A 154 23.35 17.52 10.12
C VAL A 154 23.63 18.36 11.38
N PRO A 155 23.43 17.83 12.60
CA PRO A 155 22.96 16.47 12.89
C PRO A 155 21.44 16.34 12.71
N TRP A 156 20.98 15.20 12.19
CA TRP A 156 19.55 14.86 12.16
C TRP A 156 19.17 14.00 13.36
N THR A 157 18.02 14.27 13.95
CA THR A 157 17.31 13.33 14.84
C THR A 157 15.86 13.28 14.41
N ILE A 158 15.43 12.10 13.97
CA ILE A 158 14.08 11.84 13.47
C ILE A 158 13.49 10.70 14.27
N VAL A 159 12.32 10.92 14.87
CA VAL A 159 11.52 9.89 15.54
C VAL A 159 10.19 9.83 14.83
N ASP A 160 9.82 8.66 14.33
CA ASP A 160 8.66 8.54 13.46
C ASP A 160 7.87 7.25 13.65
N GLN A 161 6.58 7.33 13.31
CA GLN A 161 5.62 6.23 13.34
C GLN A 161 4.38 6.61 12.51
N PRO A 162 3.66 5.65 11.90
CA PRO A 162 2.44 5.96 11.20
C PRO A 162 1.29 6.33 12.15
N ARG A 163 0.39 7.21 11.68
CA ARG A 163 -0.88 7.52 12.35
C ARG A 163 -1.91 6.39 12.22
N PHE A 164 -2.00 5.76 11.06
CA PHE A 164 -2.91 4.64 10.80
C PHE A 164 -2.15 3.39 10.37
N SER A 165 -2.57 2.23 10.87
CA SER A 165 -1.96 0.92 10.58
C SER A 165 -2.31 0.36 9.21
N TYR A 166 -3.40 0.84 8.58
CA TYR A 166 -3.81 0.45 7.23
C TYR A 166 -3.60 1.63 6.29
N ARG A 167 -2.74 1.46 5.29
CA ARG A 167 -2.43 2.47 4.28
C ARG A 167 -2.36 1.79 2.92
N GLY A 168 -3.54 1.72 2.28
CA GLY A 168 -3.79 0.89 1.11
C GLY A 168 -3.65 1.62 -0.22
N LEU A 169 -3.28 0.87 -1.26
CA LEU A 169 -3.48 1.22 -2.66
C LEU A 169 -4.21 0.07 -3.36
N LEU A 170 -5.33 0.38 -4.02
CA LEU A 170 -6.08 -0.59 -4.80
C LEU A 170 -5.55 -0.64 -6.24
N ILE A 171 -5.30 -1.84 -6.74
CA ILE A 171 -5.11 -2.11 -8.18
C ILE A 171 -6.21 -3.04 -8.68
N ASP A 172 -6.73 -2.74 -9.86
CA ASP A 172 -7.71 -3.57 -10.55
C ASP A 172 -7.04 -4.24 -11.74
N THR A 173 -6.89 -5.56 -11.65
CA THR A 173 -6.28 -6.37 -12.70
C THR A 173 -7.30 -7.17 -13.51
N SER A 174 -8.59 -6.96 -13.25
CA SER A 174 -9.67 -7.61 -13.97
C SER A 174 -10.16 -6.78 -15.14
N ARG A 175 -10.40 -5.48 -14.92
CA ARG A 175 -10.85 -4.56 -15.98
C ARG A 175 -9.79 -4.41 -17.06
N HIS A 176 -8.52 -4.50 -16.68
CA HIS A 176 -7.37 -4.63 -17.59
C HIS A 176 -6.28 -5.45 -16.92
N TYR A 177 -5.72 -6.42 -17.64
CA TYR A 177 -4.60 -7.22 -17.14
C TYR A 177 -3.36 -6.35 -16.88
N GLN A 178 -2.67 -6.60 -15.76
CA GLN A 178 -1.43 -5.90 -15.39
C GLN A 178 -0.25 -6.89 -15.31
N PRO A 179 0.79 -6.77 -16.14
CA PRO A 179 1.95 -7.66 -16.07
C PRO A 179 2.66 -7.60 -14.70
N LEU A 180 3.26 -8.71 -14.26
CA LEU A 180 3.99 -8.77 -12.97
C LEU A 180 5.01 -7.64 -12.77
N PRO A 181 5.83 -7.24 -13.77
CA PRO A 181 6.75 -6.12 -13.60
C PRO A 181 6.05 -4.80 -13.28
N VAL A 182 4.83 -4.58 -13.78
CA VAL A 182 4.03 -3.38 -13.47
C VAL A 182 3.55 -3.42 -12.02
N ILE A 183 3.00 -4.55 -11.57
CA ILE A 183 2.58 -4.74 -10.16
C ILE A 183 3.78 -4.54 -9.22
N LYS A 184 4.95 -5.12 -9.55
CA LYS A 184 6.19 -4.95 -8.78
C LYS A 184 6.63 -3.48 -8.70
N LYS A 185 6.54 -2.72 -9.80
CA LYS A 185 6.82 -1.27 -9.81
C LYS A 185 5.82 -0.47 -8.96
N VAL A 186 4.56 -0.86 -8.93
CA VAL A 186 3.56 -0.28 -8.02
C VAL A 186 3.96 -0.52 -6.57
N ILE A 187 4.33 -1.76 -6.22
CA ILE A 187 4.81 -2.12 -4.88
C ILE A 187 6.07 -1.32 -4.51
N ASP A 188 7.05 -1.17 -5.41
CA ASP A 188 8.22 -0.30 -5.18
C ASP A 188 7.78 1.15 -4.88
N SER A 189 6.87 1.70 -5.69
CA SER A 189 6.36 3.07 -5.53
C SER A 189 5.63 3.28 -4.20
N MET A 190 4.88 2.27 -3.74
CA MET A 190 4.22 2.26 -2.43
C MET A 190 5.23 2.40 -1.28
N THR A 191 6.42 1.78 -1.39
CA THR A 191 7.46 1.91 -0.36
C THR A 191 7.98 3.34 -0.25
N TYR A 192 8.09 4.06 -1.37
CA TYR A 192 8.55 5.45 -1.35
C TYR A 192 7.60 6.36 -0.56
N ALA A 193 6.31 6.02 -0.62
CA ALA A 193 5.20 6.68 0.06
C ALA A 193 4.90 6.10 1.45
N LYS A 194 5.61 5.08 1.93
CA LYS A 194 5.32 4.36 3.19
C LYS A 194 3.92 3.75 3.28
N LEU A 195 3.31 3.39 2.13
CA LEU A 195 2.09 2.57 2.07
C LEU A 195 2.43 1.11 2.42
N ASN A 196 1.46 0.37 2.98
CA ASN A 196 1.72 -0.96 3.54
C ASN A 196 0.67 -2.04 3.20
N VAL A 197 -0.35 -1.72 2.40
CA VAL A 197 -1.31 -2.71 1.89
C VAL A 197 -1.52 -2.53 0.39
N LEU A 198 -1.24 -3.57 -0.39
CA LEU A 198 -1.69 -3.68 -1.76
C LEU A 198 -3.06 -4.35 -1.73
N HIS A 199 -4.10 -3.59 -2.00
CA HIS A 199 -5.44 -4.14 -2.22
C HIS A 199 -5.51 -4.59 -3.67
N TRP A 200 -5.39 -5.89 -3.89
CA TRP A 200 -5.43 -6.47 -5.22
C TRP A 200 -6.87 -6.90 -5.53
N HIS A 201 -7.54 -6.09 -6.36
CA HIS A 201 -8.82 -6.42 -6.99
C HIS A 201 -8.55 -7.31 -8.20
N ILE A 202 -8.58 -8.63 -7.97
CA ILE A 202 -7.98 -9.62 -8.88
C ILE A 202 -8.94 -9.97 -10.03
N VAL A 203 -10.23 -10.12 -9.71
CA VAL A 203 -11.29 -10.64 -10.60
C VAL A 203 -12.49 -9.72 -10.56
N ASP A 204 -13.21 -9.63 -11.67
CA ASP A 204 -14.45 -8.83 -11.84
C ASP A 204 -15.27 -9.43 -12.99
N SER A 205 -16.31 -8.74 -13.46
CA SER A 205 -17.15 -9.16 -14.57
C SER A 205 -16.42 -9.30 -15.90
N GLN A 206 -15.36 -8.52 -16.11
CA GLN A 206 -14.64 -8.47 -17.37
C GLN A 206 -13.62 -9.60 -17.52
N SER A 207 -12.92 -9.99 -16.45
CA SER A 207 -12.01 -11.13 -16.51
C SER A 207 -11.78 -11.88 -15.20
N PHE A 208 -11.36 -13.14 -15.33
CA PHE A 208 -10.90 -13.99 -14.24
C PHE A 208 -9.46 -14.45 -14.53
N PRO A 209 -8.45 -13.60 -14.26
CA PRO A 209 -7.07 -13.87 -14.69
C PRO A 209 -6.29 -14.80 -13.74
N LEU A 210 -6.71 -14.98 -12.49
CA LEU A 210 -5.97 -15.80 -11.51
C LEU A 210 -6.32 -17.28 -11.61
N GLU A 211 -5.31 -18.14 -11.56
CA GLU A 211 -5.45 -19.58 -11.45
C GLU A 211 -6.06 -19.99 -10.09
N ILE A 212 -7.09 -20.83 -10.11
CA ILE A 212 -7.66 -21.46 -8.90
C ILE A 212 -7.59 -22.98 -9.08
N PRO A 213 -6.60 -23.66 -8.47
CA PRO A 213 -6.41 -25.10 -8.63
C PRO A 213 -7.64 -25.94 -8.31
N SER A 214 -8.42 -25.55 -7.29
CA SER A 214 -9.66 -26.24 -6.92
C SER A 214 -10.77 -26.10 -7.98
N TYR A 215 -10.72 -25.04 -8.80
CA TYR A 215 -11.73 -24.71 -9.81
C TYR A 215 -11.09 -24.19 -11.10
N PRO A 216 -10.34 -25.04 -11.83
CA PRO A 216 -9.46 -24.60 -12.91
C PRO A 216 -10.20 -23.98 -14.10
N LYS A 217 -11.50 -24.29 -14.28
CA LYS A 217 -12.28 -23.70 -15.38
C LYS A 217 -12.56 -22.21 -15.18
N LEU A 218 -12.44 -21.66 -13.96
CA LEU A 218 -12.59 -20.21 -13.72
C LEU A 218 -11.62 -19.41 -14.61
N TRP A 219 -10.44 -19.97 -14.88
CA TRP A 219 -9.42 -19.36 -15.72
C TRP A 219 -9.82 -19.19 -17.20
N ASN A 220 -10.88 -19.86 -17.64
CA ASN A 220 -11.48 -19.62 -18.96
C ASN A 220 -12.10 -18.22 -19.06
N GLY A 221 -12.37 -17.55 -17.92
CA GLY A 221 -12.81 -16.16 -17.86
C GLY A 221 -11.70 -15.14 -18.06
N ALA A 222 -10.43 -15.53 -18.23
CA ALA A 222 -9.35 -14.62 -18.58
C ALA A 222 -9.50 -14.08 -20.02
N TYR A 223 -8.93 -12.90 -20.31
CA TYR A 223 -8.96 -12.32 -21.66
C TYR A 223 -8.28 -13.20 -22.72
N SER A 224 -7.14 -13.80 -22.36
CA SER A 224 -6.36 -14.67 -23.25
C SER A 224 -5.51 -15.65 -22.43
N MET A 225 -4.78 -16.53 -23.11
CA MET A 225 -3.82 -17.43 -22.44
C MET A 225 -2.62 -16.66 -21.84
N SER A 226 -2.24 -15.52 -22.42
CA SER A 226 -1.11 -14.70 -21.99
C SER A 226 -1.45 -13.68 -20.89
N GLU A 227 -2.74 -13.43 -20.65
CA GLU A 227 -3.25 -12.47 -19.67
C GLU A 227 -3.79 -13.19 -18.44
N ARG A 228 -2.90 -13.97 -17.83
CA ARG A 228 -3.20 -14.91 -16.75
C ARG A 228 -2.13 -14.84 -15.67
N TYR A 229 -2.54 -15.00 -14.42
CA TYR A 229 -1.66 -15.19 -13.26
C TYR A 229 -1.73 -16.63 -12.81
N THR A 230 -0.58 -17.29 -12.77
CA THR A 230 -0.43 -18.61 -12.14
C THR A 230 -0.40 -18.47 -10.62
N ILE A 231 -0.52 -19.59 -9.90
CA ILE A 231 -0.26 -19.61 -8.45
C ILE A 231 1.16 -19.16 -8.12
N ALA A 232 2.15 -19.52 -8.94
CA ALA A 232 3.53 -19.09 -8.73
C ALA A 232 3.67 -17.57 -8.86
N ASP A 233 2.94 -16.94 -9.78
CA ASP A 233 2.92 -15.49 -9.92
C ASP A 233 2.35 -14.80 -8.68
N ALA A 234 1.24 -15.31 -8.14
CA ALA A 234 0.65 -14.78 -6.92
C ALA A 234 1.60 -14.93 -5.71
N VAL A 235 2.25 -16.08 -5.56
CA VAL A 235 3.27 -16.32 -4.52
C VAL A 235 4.46 -15.36 -4.67
N GLU A 236 4.93 -15.14 -5.90
CA GLU A 236 6.01 -14.19 -6.19
C GLU A 236 5.62 -12.75 -5.81
N ILE A 237 4.41 -12.31 -6.15
CA ILE A 237 3.92 -10.97 -5.77
C ILE A 237 3.81 -10.82 -4.24
N VAL A 238 3.25 -11.81 -3.54
CA VAL A 238 3.14 -11.80 -2.07
C VAL A 238 4.52 -11.76 -1.41
N SER A 239 5.46 -12.58 -1.88
CA SER A 239 6.84 -12.60 -1.39
C SER A 239 7.56 -11.28 -1.64
N TYR A 240 7.42 -10.74 -2.86
CA TYR A 240 8.02 -9.47 -3.27
C TYR A 240 7.49 -8.28 -2.45
N ALA A 241 6.19 -8.27 -2.14
CA ALA A 241 5.54 -7.30 -1.27
C ALA A 241 6.00 -7.45 0.19
N LYS A 242 6.10 -8.68 0.72
CA LYS A 242 6.59 -8.94 2.10
C LYS A 242 7.99 -8.36 2.31
N LYS A 243 8.90 -8.52 1.35
CA LYS A 243 10.26 -7.95 1.39
C LYS A 243 10.31 -6.41 1.44
N ARG A 244 9.16 -5.76 1.27
CA ARG A 244 8.95 -4.32 1.28
C ARG A 244 8.03 -3.85 2.40
N GLY A 245 7.60 -4.75 3.28
CA GLY A 245 6.65 -4.44 4.35
C GLY A 245 5.24 -4.17 3.85
N ILE A 246 4.89 -4.68 2.66
CA ILE A 246 3.56 -4.50 2.07
C ILE A 246 2.77 -5.82 2.19
N ASN A 247 1.62 -5.75 2.85
CA ASN A 247 0.66 -6.83 2.88
C ASN A 247 -0.11 -6.89 1.56
N VAL A 248 -0.48 -8.08 1.10
CA VAL A 248 -1.37 -8.24 -0.06
C VAL A 248 -2.75 -8.64 0.44
N LEU A 249 -3.69 -7.70 0.33
CA LEU A 249 -5.12 -7.92 0.56
C LEU A 249 -5.73 -8.38 -0.77
N ALA A 250 -6.08 -9.66 -0.87
CA ALA A 250 -6.79 -10.16 -2.02
C ALA A 250 -8.28 -9.80 -1.94
N GLU A 251 -8.86 -9.49 -3.10
CA GLU A 251 -10.29 -9.32 -3.26
C GLU A 251 -10.86 -10.31 -4.28
N ILE A 252 -11.99 -10.90 -3.91
CA ILE A 252 -12.93 -11.54 -4.83
C ILE A 252 -14.29 -10.89 -4.62
N ASP A 253 -14.73 -10.10 -5.59
CA ASP A 253 -15.98 -9.37 -5.45
C ASP A 253 -17.18 -10.30 -5.64
N VAL A 254 -18.03 -10.40 -4.62
CA VAL A 254 -19.23 -11.25 -4.65
C VAL A 254 -20.38 -10.61 -3.87
N PRO A 255 -21.64 -10.77 -4.32
CA PRO A 255 -22.08 -11.56 -5.48
C PRO A 255 -22.14 -10.79 -6.81
N GLY A 256 -21.98 -9.46 -6.79
CA GLY A 256 -21.84 -8.65 -8.01
C GLY A 256 -20.51 -8.91 -8.71
N HIS A 257 -20.22 -8.17 -9.79
CA HIS A 257 -18.87 -8.13 -10.38
C HIS A 257 -18.28 -9.52 -10.72
N ALA A 258 -19.11 -10.46 -11.18
CA ALA A 258 -18.73 -11.87 -11.31
C ALA A 258 -19.12 -12.51 -12.64
N GLN A 259 -19.45 -11.71 -13.66
CA GLN A 259 -19.83 -12.25 -14.97
C GLN A 259 -18.76 -13.20 -15.56
N SER A 260 -17.47 -12.88 -15.46
CA SER A 260 -16.38 -13.70 -16.01
C SER A 260 -16.31 -15.12 -15.43
N TRP A 261 -16.80 -15.33 -14.20
CA TRP A 261 -16.72 -16.59 -13.47
C TRP A 261 -17.54 -17.67 -14.18
N GLY A 262 -18.70 -17.29 -14.73
CA GLY A 262 -19.60 -18.21 -15.42
C GLY A 262 -19.12 -18.61 -16.82
N VAL A 263 -18.06 -18.01 -17.36
CA VAL A 263 -17.44 -18.51 -18.61
C VAL A 263 -16.91 -19.93 -18.41
N GLY A 264 -16.29 -20.19 -17.25
CA GLY A 264 -15.82 -21.52 -16.86
C GLY A 264 -16.90 -22.42 -16.31
N TYR A 265 -17.82 -21.83 -15.55
CA TYR A 265 -18.86 -22.52 -14.80
C TYR A 265 -20.23 -21.86 -15.02
N PRO A 266 -20.90 -22.08 -16.17
CA PRO A 266 -22.11 -21.32 -16.57
C PRO A 266 -23.28 -21.37 -15.60
N TYR A 267 -23.34 -22.39 -14.75
CA TYR A 267 -24.35 -22.57 -13.70
C TYR A 267 -24.17 -21.63 -12.50
N LEU A 268 -23.10 -20.84 -12.47
CA LEU A 268 -22.96 -19.70 -11.55
C LEU A 268 -23.84 -18.52 -11.95
N TRP A 269 -24.18 -18.39 -13.23
CA TRP A 269 -25.10 -17.36 -13.70
C TRP A 269 -26.54 -17.78 -13.37
N PRO A 270 -27.38 -16.87 -12.85
CA PRO A 270 -28.81 -17.09 -12.76
C PRO A 270 -29.41 -17.53 -14.11
N SER A 271 -29.00 -16.97 -15.23
CA SER A 271 -29.36 -17.49 -16.56
C SER A 271 -28.38 -17.02 -17.64
N ALA A 272 -28.53 -17.51 -18.88
CA ALA A 272 -27.70 -17.04 -20.00
C ALA A 272 -27.89 -15.54 -20.30
N ASP A 273 -29.07 -14.99 -20.01
CA ASP A 273 -29.41 -13.58 -20.19
C ASP A 273 -29.19 -12.74 -18.93
N CYS A 274 -28.80 -13.40 -17.83
CA CYS A 274 -28.69 -12.81 -16.51
C CYS A 274 -27.45 -13.37 -15.81
N LYS A 275 -26.31 -12.72 -16.08
CA LYS A 275 -24.97 -13.24 -15.75
C LYS A 275 -24.39 -12.72 -14.44
N GLU A 276 -25.07 -11.78 -13.80
CA GLU A 276 -24.70 -11.24 -12.50
C GLU A 276 -25.94 -10.64 -11.81
N PRO A 277 -25.99 -10.61 -10.46
CA PRO A 277 -25.07 -11.26 -9.52
C PRO A 277 -25.09 -12.80 -9.57
N LEU A 278 -24.07 -13.45 -8.99
CA LEU A 278 -23.97 -14.91 -8.87
C LEU A 278 -25.27 -15.54 -8.35
N ASP A 279 -25.62 -16.74 -8.81
CA ASP A 279 -26.86 -17.41 -8.41
C ASP A 279 -26.85 -17.78 -6.92
N VAL A 280 -27.61 -17.01 -6.14
CA VAL A 280 -27.82 -17.19 -4.69
C VAL A 280 -28.54 -18.49 -4.33
N SER A 281 -29.32 -19.05 -5.26
CA SER A 281 -30.08 -20.29 -5.04
C SER A 281 -29.25 -21.55 -5.29
N ASN A 282 -28.07 -21.41 -5.89
CA ASN A 282 -27.20 -22.52 -6.24
C ASN A 282 -26.16 -22.79 -5.14
N GLU A 283 -26.26 -23.96 -4.50
CA GLU A 283 -25.30 -24.41 -3.48
C GLU A 283 -23.87 -24.54 -4.00
N PHE A 284 -23.70 -24.79 -5.30
CA PHE A 284 -22.37 -24.83 -5.89
C PHE A 284 -21.66 -23.47 -5.80
N THR A 285 -22.39 -22.35 -5.88
CA THR A 285 -21.80 -21.00 -5.76
C THR A 285 -21.02 -20.86 -4.47
N PHE A 286 -21.59 -21.32 -3.35
CA PHE A 286 -20.94 -21.25 -2.04
C PHE A 286 -19.81 -22.26 -1.87
N LYS A 287 -19.92 -23.46 -2.46
CA LYS A 287 -18.80 -24.42 -2.52
C LYS A 287 -17.62 -23.86 -3.30
N LEU A 288 -17.90 -23.16 -4.40
CA LEU A 288 -16.87 -22.54 -5.22
C LEU A 288 -16.14 -21.42 -4.46
N ILE A 289 -16.88 -20.54 -3.77
CA ILE A 289 -16.29 -19.52 -2.89
C ILE A 289 -15.43 -20.18 -1.80
N ASP A 290 -15.91 -21.26 -1.20
CA ASP A 290 -15.16 -22.03 -0.18
C ASP A 290 -13.83 -22.57 -0.71
N GLY A 291 -13.80 -23.18 -1.90
CA GLY A 291 -12.54 -23.67 -2.47
C GLY A 291 -11.61 -22.55 -2.96
N ILE A 292 -12.12 -21.42 -3.45
CA ILE A 292 -11.29 -20.23 -3.72
C ILE A 292 -10.61 -19.76 -2.44
N LEU A 293 -11.37 -19.60 -1.36
CA LEU A 293 -10.83 -19.12 -0.08
C LEU A 293 -9.86 -20.11 0.57
N SER A 294 -10.10 -21.42 0.37
CA SER A 294 -9.16 -22.48 0.72
C SER A 294 -7.82 -22.34 -0.02
N ASP A 295 -7.84 -22.13 -1.34
CA ASP A 295 -6.62 -21.90 -2.11
C ASP A 295 -5.94 -20.57 -1.73
N PHE A 296 -6.72 -19.51 -1.50
CA PHE A 296 -6.20 -18.21 -1.07
C PHE A 296 -5.48 -18.30 0.28
N SER A 297 -6.02 -19.06 1.24
CA SER A 297 -5.38 -19.24 2.57
C SER A 297 -3.96 -19.80 2.50
N LYS A 298 -3.61 -20.49 1.42
CA LYS A 298 -2.27 -21.03 1.18
C LYS A 298 -1.29 -19.95 0.72
N ILE A 299 -1.77 -18.87 0.09
CA ILE A 299 -0.96 -17.86 -0.62
C ILE A 299 -1.04 -16.50 0.08
N PHE A 300 -2.25 -15.98 0.27
CA PHE A 300 -2.51 -14.66 0.84
C PHE A 300 -2.54 -14.75 2.35
N LYS A 301 -1.39 -14.55 2.98
CA LYS A 301 -1.23 -14.66 4.45
C LYS A 301 -1.72 -13.44 5.22
N TYR A 302 -2.22 -12.41 4.55
CA TYR A 302 -2.80 -11.27 5.25
C TYR A 302 -4.07 -11.70 5.96
N LYS A 303 -4.25 -11.28 7.22
CA LYS A 303 -5.40 -11.67 8.05
C LYS A 303 -6.76 -11.28 7.44
N PHE A 304 -6.78 -10.33 6.51
CA PHE A 304 -8.00 -9.82 5.90
C PHE A 304 -8.18 -10.33 4.47
N ILE A 305 -9.44 -10.56 4.11
CA ILE A 305 -9.88 -10.76 2.73
C ILE A 305 -10.98 -9.75 2.40
N HIS A 306 -10.96 -9.20 1.19
CA HIS A 306 -12.05 -8.37 0.69
C HIS A 306 -13.03 -9.24 -0.08
N LEU A 307 -14.30 -9.22 0.30
CA LEU A 307 -15.38 -9.96 -0.37
C LEU A 307 -16.29 -9.04 -1.19
N GLY A 308 -15.83 -7.81 -1.44
CA GLY A 308 -16.53 -6.81 -2.22
C GLY A 308 -17.95 -6.55 -1.71
N GLY A 309 -18.92 -6.79 -2.58
CA GLY A 309 -20.35 -6.71 -2.27
C GLY A 309 -20.96 -5.35 -2.60
N ASP A 310 -20.34 -4.60 -3.49
CA ASP A 310 -20.82 -3.35 -4.07
C ASP A 310 -21.80 -3.58 -5.24
N GLU A 311 -22.52 -2.52 -5.59
CA GLU A 311 -23.33 -2.39 -6.82
C GLU A 311 -24.29 -3.56 -7.17
N VAL A 312 -24.75 -4.33 -6.18
CA VAL A 312 -25.54 -5.55 -6.43
C VAL A 312 -26.95 -5.25 -6.96
N ASN A 313 -27.16 -5.50 -8.25
CA ASN A 313 -28.49 -5.42 -8.87
C ASN A 313 -29.32 -6.72 -8.69
N THR A 314 -30.20 -6.73 -7.69
CA THR A 314 -31.02 -7.91 -7.36
C THR A 314 -32.15 -8.20 -8.36
N SER A 315 -32.39 -7.34 -9.35
CA SER A 315 -33.44 -7.53 -10.36
C SER A 315 -33.26 -8.83 -11.14
N CYS A 316 -32.01 -9.24 -11.36
CA CYS A 316 -31.66 -10.49 -12.05
C CYS A 316 -32.21 -11.74 -11.36
N TRP A 317 -32.15 -11.78 -10.03
CA TRP A 317 -32.69 -12.88 -9.23
C TRP A 317 -34.21 -12.88 -9.22
N GLN A 318 -34.83 -11.71 -9.29
CA GLN A 318 -36.29 -11.56 -9.27
C GLN A 318 -36.93 -11.96 -10.61
N SER A 319 -36.23 -11.76 -11.74
CA SER A 319 -36.70 -12.12 -13.08
C SER A 319 -36.45 -13.60 -13.41
N THR A 320 -35.37 -14.20 -12.92
CA THR A 320 -35.00 -15.60 -13.20
C THR A 320 -35.96 -16.61 -12.55
N PRO A 321 -36.63 -17.51 -13.31
CA PRO A 321 -37.70 -18.36 -12.78
C PRO A 321 -37.36 -19.25 -11.58
N HIS A 322 -36.22 -19.95 -11.60
CA HIS A 322 -35.85 -20.86 -10.50
C HIS A 322 -35.38 -20.08 -9.27
N VAL A 323 -34.64 -18.99 -9.45
CA VAL A 323 -34.22 -18.11 -8.35
C VAL A 323 -35.44 -17.47 -7.69
N ARG A 324 -36.39 -16.95 -8.48
CA ARG A 324 -37.66 -16.44 -7.98
C ARG A 324 -38.46 -17.50 -7.20
N LYS A 325 -38.46 -18.76 -7.66
CA LYS A 325 -39.11 -19.86 -6.94
C LYS A 325 -38.39 -20.15 -5.62
N TRP A 326 -37.06 -20.08 -5.60
CA TRP A 326 -36.25 -20.22 -4.39
C TRP A 326 -36.53 -19.09 -3.39
N LEU A 327 -36.57 -17.84 -3.85
CA LEU A 327 -36.93 -16.67 -3.05
C LEU A 327 -38.30 -16.84 -2.36
N ARG A 328 -39.32 -17.24 -3.13
CA ARG A 328 -40.67 -17.51 -2.59
C ARG A 328 -40.68 -18.62 -1.55
N ARG A 329 -39.93 -19.70 -1.77
CA ARG A 329 -39.83 -20.83 -0.81
C ARG A 329 -39.17 -20.43 0.50
N HIS A 330 -38.21 -19.51 0.46
CA HIS A 330 -37.51 -19.01 1.65
C HIS A 330 -38.15 -17.76 2.26
N GLY A 331 -39.23 -17.25 1.66
CA GLY A 331 -39.91 -16.03 2.12
C GLY A 331 -39.04 -14.78 2.02
N MET A 332 -38.10 -14.72 1.07
CA MET A 332 -37.13 -13.63 0.91
C MET A 332 -37.43 -12.78 -0.32
N ASN A 333 -37.21 -11.47 -0.21
CA ASN A 333 -37.08 -10.57 -1.37
C ASN A 333 -35.62 -10.49 -1.86
N GLY A 334 -35.36 -9.71 -2.92
CA GLY A 334 -34.02 -9.58 -3.50
C GLY A 334 -32.97 -8.99 -2.53
N SER A 335 -33.33 -7.99 -1.73
CA SER A 335 -32.44 -7.38 -0.74
C SER A 335 -32.10 -8.35 0.40
N GLU A 336 -33.10 -9.12 0.86
CA GLU A 336 -32.89 -10.18 1.86
C GLU A 336 -32.01 -11.31 1.32
N ALA A 337 -32.14 -11.65 0.03
CA ALA A 337 -31.26 -12.62 -0.62
C ALA A 337 -29.82 -12.11 -0.78
N TYR A 338 -29.63 -10.82 -1.07
CA TYR A 338 -28.31 -10.19 -1.08
C TYR A 338 -27.67 -10.24 0.31
N GLN A 339 -28.43 -9.90 1.36
CA GLN A 339 -27.99 -10.05 2.75
C GLN A 339 -27.63 -11.50 3.07
N TYR A 340 -28.47 -12.47 2.68
CA TYR A 340 -28.21 -13.90 2.86
C TYR A 340 -26.89 -14.32 2.20
N PHE A 341 -26.66 -13.91 0.96
CA PHE A 341 -25.44 -14.23 0.22
C PHE A 341 -24.21 -13.71 0.94
N VAL A 342 -24.17 -12.41 1.26
CA VAL A 342 -23.00 -11.77 1.88
C VAL A 342 -22.68 -12.38 3.24
N LEU A 343 -23.68 -12.58 4.09
CA LEU A 343 -23.46 -13.18 5.41
C LEU A 343 -23.00 -14.64 5.32
N ARG A 344 -23.46 -15.38 4.31
CA ARG A 344 -23.00 -16.75 4.06
C ARG A 344 -21.56 -16.78 3.54
N ALA A 345 -21.19 -15.90 2.62
CA ALA A 345 -19.81 -15.75 2.15
C ALA A 345 -18.87 -15.33 3.29
N GLN A 346 -19.30 -14.39 4.15
CA GLN A 346 -18.56 -14.01 5.36
C GLN A 346 -18.32 -15.20 6.28
N LYS A 347 -19.33 -16.04 6.51
CA LYS A 347 -19.19 -17.24 7.36
C LYS A 347 -18.14 -18.21 6.81
N ILE A 348 -18.08 -18.37 5.49
CA ILE A 348 -17.07 -19.20 4.82
C ILE A 348 -15.67 -18.60 5.00
N ALA A 349 -15.51 -17.29 4.78
CA ALA A 349 -14.22 -16.62 4.99
C ALA A 349 -13.75 -16.72 6.46
N LEU A 350 -14.66 -16.59 7.43
CA LEU A 350 -14.36 -16.77 8.85
C LEU A 350 -13.87 -18.19 9.16
N SER A 351 -14.41 -19.24 8.50
CA SER A 351 -13.94 -20.62 8.71
C SER A 351 -12.54 -20.88 8.16
N HIS A 352 -12.06 -20.08 7.22
CA HIS A 352 -10.67 -20.10 6.73
C HIS A 352 -9.72 -19.21 7.55
N GLY A 353 -10.21 -18.58 8.63
CA GLY A 353 -9.41 -17.77 9.54
C GLY A 353 -9.25 -16.29 9.14
N TYR A 354 -9.98 -15.83 8.11
CA TYR A 354 -9.94 -14.44 7.68
C TYR A 354 -10.88 -13.54 8.49
N ASP A 355 -10.47 -12.29 8.71
CA ASP A 355 -11.38 -11.18 8.98
C ASP A 355 -11.86 -10.59 7.64
N ILE A 356 -13.11 -10.12 7.58
CA ILE A 356 -13.73 -9.72 6.31
C ILE A 356 -13.71 -8.21 6.15
N ILE A 357 -13.42 -7.77 4.93
CA ILE A 357 -13.67 -6.42 4.44
C ILE A 357 -14.78 -6.49 3.38
N ASN A 358 -15.74 -5.58 3.45
CA ASN A 358 -16.77 -5.41 2.44
C ASN A 358 -16.94 -3.94 2.09
N TRP A 359 -17.39 -3.65 0.87
CA TRP A 359 -17.81 -2.31 0.47
C TRP A 359 -19.04 -1.84 1.27
N GLU A 360 -19.23 -0.52 1.30
CA GLU A 360 -20.17 0.15 2.20
C GLU A 360 -21.64 -0.19 1.97
N GLU A 361 -22.02 -0.65 0.79
CA GLU A 361 -23.36 -1.10 0.44
C GLU A 361 -23.83 -2.17 1.41
N THR A 362 -22.94 -3.06 1.84
CA THR A 362 -23.25 -4.08 2.85
C THR A 362 -23.66 -3.44 4.17
N PHE A 363 -22.97 -2.38 4.63
CA PHE A 363 -23.34 -1.68 5.86
C PHE A 363 -24.60 -0.83 5.68
N ASN A 364 -24.73 -0.14 4.54
CA ASN A 364 -25.87 0.71 4.24
C ASN A 364 -27.18 -0.11 4.15
N ASN A 365 -27.12 -1.35 3.68
CA ASN A 365 -28.28 -2.25 3.60
C ASN A 365 -28.51 -3.07 4.88
N PHE A 366 -27.44 -3.56 5.52
CA PHE A 366 -27.56 -4.57 6.59
C PHE A 366 -27.38 -3.99 8.00
N GLY A 367 -26.74 -2.83 8.12
CA GLY A 367 -26.49 -2.13 9.38
C GLY A 367 -25.87 -3.04 10.44
N SER A 368 -26.58 -3.24 11.54
CA SER A 368 -26.13 -4.03 12.70
C SER A 368 -26.11 -5.54 12.48
N LYS A 369 -26.59 -6.05 11.34
CA LYS A 369 -26.58 -7.49 11.03
C LYS A 369 -25.22 -8.00 10.56
N LEU A 370 -24.32 -7.10 10.17
CA LEU A 370 -22.93 -7.44 9.85
C LEU A 370 -22.20 -8.00 11.07
N SER A 371 -21.28 -8.94 10.83
CA SER A 371 -20.39 -9.43 11.87
C SER A 371 -19.59 -8.29 12.50
N ARG A 372 -19.38 -8.33 13.82
CA ARG A 372 -18.49 -7.38 14.53
C ARG A 372 -17.05 -7.43 14.05
N LYS A 373 -16.65 -8.52 13.40
CA LYS A 373 -15.33 -8.65 12.77
C LYS A 373 -15.24 -7.97 11.41
N THR A 374 -16.35 -7.59 10.79
CA THR A 374 -16.36 -6.94 9.48
C THR A 374 -15.74 -5.54 9.57
N VAL A 375 -14.86 -5.24 8.61
CA VAL A 375 -14.37 -3.91 8.30
C VAL A 375 -15.19 -3.39 7.11
N VAL A 376 -15.73 -2.18 7.22
CA VAL A 376 -16.50 -1.56 6.13
C VAL A 376 -15.59 -0.61 5.34
N HIS A 377 -15.54 -0.77 4.03
CA HIS A 377 -14.75 0.06 3.12
C HIS A 377 -15.66 1.11 2.45
N ASN A 378 -15.49 2.39 2.81
CA ASN A 378 -16.33 3.51 2.39
C ASN A 378 -15.75 4.23 1.17
N TRP A 379 -16.47 4.22 0.03
CA TRP A 379 -15.99 4.76 -1.25
C TRP A 379 -16.90 5.81 -1.92
N LEU A 380 -18.23 5.82 -1.71
CA LEU A 380 -19.12 6.85 -2.28
C LEU A 380 -19.37 7.99 -1.28
N GLY A 381 -20.12 7.68 -0.23
CA GLY A 381 -20.84 8.70 0.53
C GLY A 381 -20.03 9.28 1.69
N SER A 382 -20.09 10.60 1.87
CA SER A 382 -19.64 11.21 3.13
C SER A 382 -20.54 10.77 4.30
N GLY A 383 -20.00 10.73 5.52
CA GLY A 383 -20.76 10.37 6.72
C GLY A 383 -20.87 8.85 7.00
N VAL A 384 -20.58 7.98 6.02
CA VAL A 384 -20.67 6.52 6.22
C VAL A 384 -19.64 6.05 7.24
N ALA A 385 -18.39 6.51 7.13
CA ALA A 385 -17.35 6.16 8.09
C ALA A 385 -17.74 6.48 9.54
N GLN A 386 -18.36 7.64 9.79
CA GLN A 386 -18.85 8.02 11.11
C GLN A 386 -19.98 7.10 11.59
N ARG A 387 -20.92 6.72 10.70
CA ARG A 387 -21.99 5.78 11.04
C ARG A 387 -21.44 4.39 11.37
N VAL A 388 -20.47 3.90 10.59
CA VAL A 388 -19.79 2.60 10.80
C VAL A 388 -19.09 2.59 12.16
N VAL A 389 -18.29 3.61 12.46
CA VAL A 389 -17.58 3.71 13.73
C VAL A 389 -18.55 3.88 14.91
N LYS A 390 -19.61 4.69 14.76
CA LYS A 390 -20.67 4.82 15.77
C LYS A 390 -21.40 3.49 16.02
N ALA A 391 -21.54 2.66 14.99
CA ALA A 391 -22.09 1.32 15.10
C ALA A 391 -21.12 0.32 15.74
N GLY A 392 -19.87 0.70 16.02
CA GLY A 392 -18.84 -0.15 16.65
C GLY A 392 -18.16 -1.12 15.67
N LEU A 393 -18.11 -0.76 14.38
CA LEU A 393 -17.36 -1.49 13.36
C LEU A 393 -16.11 -0.70 12.95
N ARG A 394 -15.14 -1.41 12.36
CA ARG A 394 -13.93 -0.80 11.79
C ARG A 394 -14.23 -0.26 10.40
N CYS A 395 -13.57 0.82 9.99
CA CYS A 395 -13.78 1.43 8.69
C CYS A 395 -12.46 1.71 7.97
N ILE A 396 -12.40 1.39 6.68
CA ILE A 396 -11.40 1.90 5.73
C ILE A 396 -12.11 2.96 4.89
N VAL A 397 -11.43 4.06 4.60
CA VAL A 397 -11.99 5.16 3.80
C VAL A 397 -11.23 5.23 2.49
N SER A 398 -11.95 5.32 1.38
CA SER A 398 -11.46 5.53 0.01
C SER A 398 -12.37 6.49 -0.78
N ASN A 399 -13.19 7.28 -0.07
CA ASN A 399 -14.23 8.14 -0.62
C ASN A 399 -13.80 8.94 -1.87
N GLN A 400 -14.50 8.74 -2.98
CA GLN A 400 -14.23 9.32 -4.30
C GLN A 400 -14.11 10.85 -4.32
N ASP A 401 -14.95 11.57 -3.56
CA ASP A 401 -14.97 13.05 -3.53
C ASP A 401 -13.71 13.64 -2.88
N LYS A 402 -12.97 12.81 -2.13
CA LYS A 402 -11.75 13.21 -1.43
C LYS A 402 -10.54 12.53 -2.05
N TRP A 403 -10.57 11.22 -2.26
CA TRP A 403 -9.40 10.40 -2.60
C TRP A 403 -8.89 10.56 -4.04
N LEU A 404 -9.76 10.85 -5.02
CA LEU A 404 -9.38 10.96 -6.43
C LEU A 404 -8.62 12.25 -6.78
N ALA A 405 -8.66 13.28 -5.92
CA ALA A 405 -8.07 14.58 -6.25
C ALA A 405 -6.54 14.65 -6.10
N SER A 406 -5.93 13.82 -5.23
CA SER A 406 -4.45 13.76 -5.10
C SER A 406 -3.99 12.64 -4.14
N LEU A 407 -3.72 11.44 -4.65
CA LEU A 407 -3.25 10.29 -3.85
C LEU A 407 -2.11 10.64 -2.88
N LEU A 408 -1.18 11.50 -3.30
CA LEU A 408 -0.03 11.90 -2.50
C LEU A 408 -0.41 12.69 -1.23
N LEU A 409 -1.37 13.63 -1.28
CA LEU A 409 -1.84 14.34 -0.08
C LEU A 409 -2.49 13.39 0.93
N PHE A 410 -3.12 12.30 0.47
CA PHE A 410 -3.68 11.28 1.35
C PHE A 410 -2.62 10.46 2.05
N ILE A 411 -1.55 10.09 1.33
CA ILE A 411 -0.43 9.37 1.92
C ILE A 411 0.10 10.10 3.17
N GLU A 412 0.26 11.43 3.11
CA GLU A 412 0.68 12.19 4.29
C GLU A 412 -0.36 12.16 5.41
N ARG A 413 -1.66 12.27 5.10
CA ARG A 413 -2.75 12.19 6.10
C ARG A 413 -2.81 10.84 6.82
N LEU A 414 -2.37 9.76 6.15
CA LEU A 414 -2.37 8.40 6.68
C LEU A 414 -1.15 8.13 7.58
N TRP A 415 -0.05 8.83 7.38
CA TRP A 415 1.19 8.66 8.12
C TRP A 415 1.41 9.72 9.19
N THR A 416 1.34 10.99 8.81
CA THR A 416 1.69 12.13 9.67
C THR A 416 0.67 12.35 10.77
N ALA A 417 1.15 12.71 11.96
CA ALA A 417 0.32 13.02 13.12
C ALA A 417 -0.64 14.19 12.82
N TYR A 418 -1.85 14.14 13.40
CA TYR A 418 -2.94 15.05 13.02
C TYR A 418 -2.57 16.52 13.22
N GLU A 419 -1.90 16.83 14.31
CA GLU A 419 -1.40 18.14 14.71
C GLU A 419 -0.37 18.74 13.76
N LYS A 420 0.30 17.90 12.95
CA LYS A 420 1.28 18.32 11.94
C LYS A 420 0.72 18.39 10.52
N LEU A 421 -0.52 17.95 10.31
CA LEU A 421 -1.15 18.03 9.00
C LEU A 421 -1.44 19.50 8.66
N ALA A 422 -1.04 19.92 7.48
CA ALA A 422 -1.42 21.23 6.97
C ALA A 422 -2.94 21.30 6.80
N LYS A 423 -3.51 22.41 7.27
CA LYS A 423 -4.93 22.72 7.05
C LYS A 423 -5.20 23.16 5.61
N ASP A 424 -4.21 23.81 5.02
CA ASP A 424 -4.21 24.31 3.65
C ASP A 424 -3.20 23.50 2.81
N PRO A 425 -3.64 22.80 1.75
CA PRO A 425 -2.76 22.05 0.86
C PRO A 425 -1.61 22.86 0.26
N GLU A 426 -1.77 24.18 0.07
CA GLU A 426 -0.71 25.02 -0.48
C GLU A 426 0.52 25.09 0.43
N GLN A 427 0.34 24.87 1.74
CA GLN A 427 1.46 24.84 2.69
C GLN A 427 2.37 23.62 2.50
N VAL A 428 1.89 22.56 1.84
CA VAL A 428 2.66 21.34 1.59
C VAL A 428 3.06 21.17 0.14
N ARG A 429 2.57 22.06 -0.74
CA ARG A 429 2.79 22.01 -2.18
C ARG A 429 4.28 21.91 -2.55
N GLY A 430 5.15 22.72 -1.96
CA GLY A 430 6.59 22.67 -2.24
C GLY A 430 7.24 21.31 -1.94
N ARG A 431 6.93 20.72 -0.77
CA ARG A 431 7.42 19.37 -0.41
C ARG A 431 6.83 18.29 -1.30
N LEU A 432 5.57 18.46 -1.67
CA LEU A 432 4.87 17.54 -2.56
C LEU A 432 5.48 17.57 -3.97
N SER A 433 5.80 18.75 -4.52
CA SER A 433 6.48 18.93 -5.80
C SER A 433 7.86 18.26 -5.77
N TYR A 434 8.59 18.46 -4.66
CA TYR A 434 9.87 17.79 -4.44
C TYR A 434 9.73 16.26 -4.43
N PHE A 435 8.77 15.72 -3.67
CA PHE A 435 8.53 14.28 -3.61
C PHE A 435 8.11 13.71 -4.97
N ARG A 436 7.30 14.43 -5.74
CA ARG A 436 6.92 14.06 -7.11
C ARG A 436 8.14 13.99 -8.05
N CYS A 437 9.04 14.97 -7.98
CA CYS A 437 10.32 14.90 -8.72
C CYS A 437 11.16 13.71 -8.31
N LEU A 438 11.22 13.44 -7.00
CA LEU A 438 11.95 12.31 -6.45
C LEU A 438 11.39 10.98 -6.95
N LEU A 439 10.07 10.83 -7.08
CA LEU A 439 9.46 9.66 -7.72
C LEU A 439 9.93 9.48 -9.17
N ASN A 440 9.97 10.56 -9.97
CA ASN A 440 10.48 10.50 -11.35
C ASN A 440 11.96 10.09 -11.39
N GLN A 441 12.80 10.63 -10.52
CA GLN A 441 14.22 10.26 -10.42
C GLN A 441 14.41 8.78 -10.05
N ARG A 442 13.42 8.19 -9.37
CA ARG A 442 13.38 6.78 -8.98
C ARG A 442 12.69 5.89 -10.01
N GLY A 443 12.40 6.41 -11.21
CA GLY A 443 11.79 5.66 -12.32
C GLY A 443 10.27 5.47 -12.21
N VAL A 444 9.60 6.21 -11.33
CA VAL A 444 8.14 6.23 -11.20
C VAL A 444 7.60 7.41 -11.99
N ALA A 445 6.87 7.16 -13.07
CA ALA A 445 6.30 8.19 -13.93
C ALA A 445 5.11 8.90 -13.23
N ALA A 446 5.41 9.82 -12.32
CA ALA A 446 4.42 10.56 -11.56
C ALA A 446 3.89 11.75 -12.37
N ALA A 447 2.57 11.91 -12.43
CA ALA A 447 1.93 13.06 -13.07
C ALA A 447 2.38 14.39 -12.42
N PRO A 448 2.38 15.51 -13.16
CA PRO A 448 2.54 16.85 -12.58
C PRO A 448 1.47 17.17 -11.52
N LEU A 449 1.76 18.10 -10.61
CA LEU A 449 0.77 18.54 -9.62
C LEU A 449 -0.28 19.48 -10.20
N ASP A 450 0.12 20.35 -11.14
CA ASP A 450 -0.76 21.27 -11.84
C ASP A 450 -0.69 21.11 -13.35
N GLY A 451 -1.74 21.58 -14.02
CA GLY A 451 -1.88 21.57 -15.47
C GLY A 451 -2.44 20.27 -16.03
N LEU A 452 -2.96 20.34 -17.25
CA LEU A 452 -3.16 19.14 -18.07
C LEU A 452 -1.77 18.62 -18.43
N GLY A 453 -1.53 17.30 -18.50
CA GLY A 453 -0.22 16.70 -18.80
C GLY A 453 0.45 17.08 -20.13
N ARG A 454 -0.08 18.09 -20.84
CA ARG A 454 0.43 18.75 -22.05
C ARG A 454 0.77 20.24 -21.88
N ALA A 455 0.57 20.83 -20.70
CA ALA A 455 0.96 22.21 -20.42
C ALA A 455 2.43 22.26 -19.99
N ALA A 456 3.23 23.09 -20.65
CA ALA A 456 4.59 23.38 -20.20
C ALA A 456 4.54 24.11 -18.84
N PRO A 457 5.52 23.92 -17.93
CA PRO A 457 5.68 24.79 -16.77
C PRO A 457 5.77 26.25 -17.23
N GLU A 458 5.35 27.21 -16.41
CA GLU A 458 5.60 28.63 -16.70
C GLU A 458 7.12 28.83 -16.83
N GLU A 459 7.57 29.07 -18.06
CA GLU A 459 9.00 29.04 -18.38
C GLU A 459 9.74 30.33 -18.03
N PRO A 460 11.03 30.22 -17.65
CA PRO A 460 11.78 28.98 -17.41
C PRO A 460 11.55 28.39 -15.99
N GLY A 461 11.17 27.10 -15.90
CA GLY A 461 10.81 26.44 -14.63
C GLY A 461 11.35 25.01 -14.48
N SER A 462 11.56 24.56 -13.23
CA SER A 462 12.05 23.21 -12.88
C SER A 462 10.89 22.27 -12.51
N CYS A 463 11.13 20.96 -12.45
CA CYS A 463 10.13 20.00 -11.92
C CYS A 463 9.68 20.34 -10.48
N TYR A 464 10.52 21.07 -9.73
CA TYR A 464 10.25 21.55 -8.38
C TYR A 464 9.34 22.78 -8.33
N VAL A 465 9.18 23.47 -9.47
CA VAL A 465 8.36 24.67 -9.63
C VAL A 465 7.15 24.25 -10.46
N GLN A 466 6.13 23.75 -9.77
CA GLN A 466 4.86 23.32 -10.35
C GLN A 466 3.72 23.95 -9.61
#